data_AF-X1TFE6-F1
#
_entry.id   AF-X1TFE6-F1
#
_cell.length_a   1.000
_cell.length_b   1.000
_cell.length_c   1.000
_cell.angle_alpha   90.00
_cell.angle_beta   90.00
_cell.angle_gamma   90.00
#
_symmetry.space_group_name_H-M   'P 1'
#
loop_
_entity.id
_entity.type
_entity.pdbx_description
1 polymer ?
#
loop_
_entity_poly.entity_id
_entity_poly.type
_entity_poly.pdbx_seq_one_letter_code
_entity_poly.pdbx_strand_id
1 'polypeptide(L)' 'MFAKYKGKVTTTVSEGNPITTFEVEAKYIKGAGKYANIQGGYKAKAKVISETELAIKWEGAYVIKE' A
#
# COMPACT_ATOMS: atom_id res chain seq x y z
N MET A 1 1.57 -7.27 15.08
CA MET A 1 0.64 -7.44 13.95
C MET A 1 1.47 -7.74 12.71
N PHE A 2 1.10 -8.76 11.96
CA PHE A 2 1.82 -9.22 10.76
C PHE A 2 0.93 -8.99 9.54
N ALA A 3 1.50 -8.39 8.51
CA ALA A 3 0.87 -8.18 7.21
C ALA A 3 1.80 -8.67 6.10
N LYS A 4 1.23 -9.26 5.05
CA LYS A 4 1.95 -9.62 3.84
C LYS A 4 1.80 -8.48 2.85
N TYR A 5 2.90 -7.92 2.42
CA TYR A 5 2.93 -6.90 1.38
C TYR A 5 3.32 -7.53 0.06
N LYS A 6 2.62 -7.17 -1.01
CA LYS A 6 2.98 -7.45 -2.38
C LYS A 6 2.87 -6.13 -3.13
N GLY A 7 3.94 -5.71 -3.78
CA GLY A 7 3.91 -4.48 -4.53
C GLY A 7 4.78 -4.53 -5.77
N LYS A 8 4.54 -3.57 -6.65
CA LYS A 8 5.32 -3.31 -7.85
C LYS A 8 5.70 -1.84 -7.85
N VAL A 9 6.98 -1.58 -8.08
CA VAL A 9 7.51 -0.25 -8.35
C VAL A 9 7.77 -0.17 -9.84
N THR A 10 7.27 0.86 -10.49
CA THR A 10 7.57 1.13 -11.91
C THR A 10 8.11 2.54 -12.03
N THR A 11 9.36 2.64 -12.48
CA THR A 11 10.00 3.92 -12.81
C THR A 11 10.19 4.00 -14.31
N THR A 12 9.65 5.04 -14.93
CA THR A 12 9.77 5.32 -16.36
C THR A 12 10.30 6.73 -16.54
N VAL A 13 11.26 6.91 -17.44
CA VAL A 13 11.75 8.25 -17.81
C VAL A 13 10.91 8.75 -18.98
N SER A 14 10.22 9.87 -18.81
CA SER A 14 9.47 10.57 -19.87
C SER A 14 10.05 11.96 -20.04
N GLU A 15 10.50 12.30 -21.25
CA GLU A 15 11.07 13.63 -21.55
C GLU A 15 12.21 14.06 -20.60
N GLY A 16 13.03 13.11 -20.15
CA GLY A 16 14.13 13.36 -19.20
C GLY A 16 13.73 13.37 -17.73
N ASN A 17 12.43 13.32 -17.41
CA ASN A 17 11.92 13.33 -16.04
C ASN A 17 11.54 11.91 -15.58
N PRO A 18 12.04 11.43 -14.43
CA PRO A 18 11.67 10.13 -13.88
C PRO A 18 10.27 10.19 -13.26
N ILE A 19 9.33 9.43 -13.83
CA ILE A 19 8.00 9.20 -13.26
C ILE A 19 8.04 7.87 -12.53
N THR A 20 7.85 7.91 -11.21
CA THR A 20 7.79 6.69 -10.38
C THR A 20 6.38 6.46 -9.88
N THR A 21 5.89 5.23 -10.06
CA THR A 21 4.60 4.76 -9.57
C THR A 21 4.78 3.52 -8.70
N PHE A 22 4.02 3.45 -7.62
CA PHE A 22 4.01 2.36 -6.66
C PHE A 22 2.60 1.78 -6.61
N GLU A 23 2.49 0.46 -6.75
CA GLU A 23 1.25 -0.26 -6.47
C GLU A 23 1.54 -1.26 -5.36
N VAL A 24 0.82 -1.16 -4.25
CA VAL A 24 1.02 -2.00 -3.06
C VAL A 24 -0.31 -2.61 -2.65
N GLU A 25 -0.29 -3.89 -2.35
CA GLU A 25 -1.37 -4.63 -1.70
C GLU A 25 -0.84 -5.19 -0.39
N ALA A 26 -1.59 -4.99 0.68
CA ALA A 26 -1.30 -5.51 2.01
C ALA A 26 -2.46 -6.40 2.47
N LYS A 27 -2.15 -7.58 2.99
CA LYS A 27 -3.13 -8.48 3.61
C LYS A 27 -2.73 -8.75 5.05
N TYR A 28 -3.65 -8.53 5.99
CA TYR A 28 -3.39 -8.86 7.40
C TYR A 28 -3.34 -10.38 7.57
N ILE A 29 -2.27 -10.88 8.21
CA ILE A 29 -2.04 -12.33 8.39
C ILE A 29 -2.32 -12.73 9.84
N LYS A 30 -1.89 -11.91 10.80
CA LYS A 30 -1.99 -12.24 12.22
C LYS A 30 -1.91 -10.98 13.07
N GLY A 31 -2.92 -10.71 13.89
CA GLY A 31 -2.85 -9.71 14.95
C GLY A 31 -2.62 -10.36 16.33
N ALA A 32 -2.43 -9.52 17.34
CA ALA A 32 -2.29 -9.92 18.74
C ALA A 32 -3.08 -8.94 19.62
N GLY A 33 -3.45 -9.36 20.83
CA GLY A 33 -4.29 -8.57 21.75
C GLY A 33 -5.63 -8.21 21.10
N LYS A 34 -5.97 -6.92 21.10
CA LYS A 34 -7.22 -6.40 20.47
C LYS A 34 -7.34 -6.64 18.96
N TYR A 35 -6.28 -7.12 18.29
CA TYR A 35 -6.28 -7.46 16.87
C TYR A 35 -6.22 -8.99 16.64
N ALA A 36 -6.36 -9.80 17.69
CA ALA A 36 -6.58 -11.24 17.51
C ALA A 36 -7.74 -11.43 16.52
N ASN A 37 -7.54 -12.25 15.49
CA ASN A 37 -8.49 -12.46 14.38
C ASN A 37 -8.72 -11.29 13.43
N ILE A 38 -7.79 -10.33 13.30
CA ILE A 38 -7.90 -9.32 12.25
C ILE A 38 -7.93 -9.98 10.85
N GLN A 39 -8.89 -9.56 10.04
CA GLN A 39 -9.04 -9.92 8.64
C GLN A 39 -9.16 -8.64 7.80
N GLY A 40 -8.79 -8.75 6.52
CA GLY A 40 -8.84 -7.65 5.57
C GLY A 40 -7.46 -7.25 5.07
N GLY A 41 -7.37 -6.02 4.58
CA GLY A 41 -6.18 -5.52 3.91
C GLY A 41 -6.45 -4.19 3.25
N TYR A 42 -5.42 -3.68 2.58
CA TYR A 42 -5.52 -2.45 1.83
C TYR A 42 -4.75 -2.54 0.52
N LYS A 43 -5.16 -1.72 -0.45
CA LYS A 43 -4.42 -1.45 -1.67
C LYS A 43 -4.08 0.02 -1.71
N ALA A 44 -2.88 0.33 -2.15
CA ALA A 44 -2.43 1.70 -2.34
C ALA A 44 -1.78 1.83 -3.70
N LYS A 45 -2.08 2.93 -4.40
CA LYS A 45 -1.35 3.39 -5.57
C LYS A 45 -0.76 4.76 -5.25
N ALA A 46 0.55 4.90 -5.42
CA ALA A 46 1.23 6.17 -5.25
C ALA A 46 1.92 6.58 -6.55
N LYS A 47 1.94 7.88 -6.84
CA LYS A 47 2.67 8.48 -7.96
C LYS A 47 3.48 9.66 -7.44
N VAL A 48 4.78 9.63 -7.71
CA VAL A 48 5.66 10.79 -7.50
C VAL A 48 5.36 11.78 -8.61
N ILE A 49 4.91 12.97 -8.23
CA ILE A 49 4.57 14.05 -9.16
C ILE A 49 5.76 15.00 -9.29
N SER A 50 6.41 15.33 -8.18
CA SER A 50 7.60 16.18 -8.10
C SER A 50 8.46 15.76 -6.90
N GLU A 51 9.59 16.44 -6.68
CA GLU A 51 10.48 16.18 -5.54
C GLU A 51 9.79 16.39 -4.18
N THR A 52 8.74 17.23 -4.15
CA THR A 52 7.97 17.55 -2.93
C THR A 52 6.54 17.00 -2.92
N GLU A 53 6.06 16.43 -4.04
CA GLU A 53 4.67 16.00 -4.18
C GLU A 53 4.54 14.51 -4.51
N LEU A 54 3.84 13.80 -3.62
CA LEU A 54 3.48 12.41 -3.76
C LEU A 54 1.95 12.27 -3.66
N ALA A 55 1.31 11.86 -4.74
CA ALA A 55 -0.11 11.55 -4.71
C ALA A 55 -0.31 10.08 -4.34
N ILE A 56 -1.00 9.81 -3.23
CA ILE A 56 -1.34 8.46 -2.77
C ILE A 56 -2.85 8.31 -2.79
N LYS A 57 -3.34 7.26 -3.46
CA LYS A 57 -4.71 6.76 -3.32
C LYS A 57 -4.65 5.41 -2.63
N TRP A 58 -5.33 5.28 -1.50
CA TRP A 58 -5.50 4.00 -0.84
C TRP A 58 -6.97 3.66 -0.71
N GLU A 59 -7.27 2.37 -0.71
CA GLU A 59 -8.56 1.82 -0.37
C GLU A 59 -8.33 0.54 0.44
N GLY A 60 -9.02 0.42 1.55
CA GLY A 60 -8.82 -0.71 2.45
C GLY A 60 -9.95 -0.84 3.44
N ALA A 61 -10.17 -2.06 3.89
CA ALA A 61 -11.11 -2.39 4.92
C ALA A 61 -10.48 -3.43 5.84
N TYR A 62 -10.78 -3.32 7.13
CA TYR A 62 -10.41 -4.34 8.10
C TYR A 62 -11.60 -4.66 8.98
N VAL A 63 -11.63 -5.89 9.45
CA VAL A 63 -12.59 -6.41 10.42
C VAL A 63 -11.82 -7.19 11.46
N ILE A 64 -12.21 -7.07 12.71
CA ILE A 64 -11.73 -7.91 13.81
C ILE A 64 -12.90 -8.80 14.17
N LYS A 65 -12.77 -10.11 13.96
CA LYS A 65 -13.81 -11.07 14.34
C LYS A 65 -13.61 -11.48 15.80
N GLU A 66 -14.69 -11.48 16.57
CA GLU A 66 -14.68 -12.05 17.92
C GLU A 66 -14.39 -13.56 17.88
#